data_AF-A0A090RKP0-F1
#
_entry.id   AF-A0A090RKP0-F1
#
_cell.length_a   1.000
_cell.length_b   1.000
_cell.length_c   1.000
_cell.angle_alpha   90.00
_cell.angle_beta   90.00
_cell.angle_gamma   90.00
#
_symmetry.space_group_name_H-M   'P 1'
#
loop_
_entity.id
_entity.type
_entity.pdbx_description
1 polymer ?
#
loop_
_entity_poly.entity_id
_entity_poly.type
_entity_poly.pdbx_seq_one_letter_code
_entity_poly.pdbx_strand_id
1 'polypeptide(L)' 'MKVTGTGRILEVPVGKALLGRVVNTLGEPIDGKGPIELRHSRL' A
#
# COMPACT_ATOMS: atom_id res chain seq x y z
N MET A 1 -19.07 -6.37 17.02
CA MET A 1 -18.33 -5.75 15.90
C MET A 1 -18.32 -6.74 14.74
N LYS A 2 -18.84 -6.36 13.57
CA LYS A 2 -18.96 -7.25 12.40
C LYS A 2 -17.64 -7.21 11.61
N VAL A 3 -17.09 -8.38 11.28
CA VAL A 3 -15.86 -8.50 10.47
C VAL A 3 -16.25 -8.98 9.07
N THR A 4 -15.60 -8.45 8.04
CA THR A 4 -15.81 -8.84 6.64
C THR A 4 -14.46 -9.11 5.99
N GLY A 5 -14.35 -10.22 5.26
CA GLY A 5 -13.14 -10.56 4.52
C GLY A 5 -12.94 -9.65 3.30
N THR A 6 -11.68 -9.42 2.92
CA THR A 6 -11.32 -8.58 1.77
C THR A 6 -11.51 -9.29 0.42
N GLY A 7 -11.68 -10.61 0.41
CA GLY A 7 -11.84 -11.41 -0.82
C GLY A 7 -10.54 -11.57 -1.64
N ARG A 8 -9.41 -11.08 -1.13
CA ARG A 8 -8.09 -11.17 -1.76
C ARG A 8 -7.04 -11.54 -0.72
N ILE A 9 -5.98 -12.22 -1.16
CA ILE A 9 -4.81 -12.47 -0.31
C ILE A 9 -4.16 -11.12 0.02
N LEU A 10 -3.50 -11.05 1.18
CA LEU A 10 -2.68 -9.89 1.55
C LEU A 10 -1.67 -9.59 0.44
N GLU A 11 -1.72 -8.37 -0.07
CA GLU A 11 -0.82 -7.85 -1.08
C GLU A 11 -0.41 -6.43 -0.70
N VAL A 12 0.80 -6.05 -1.08
CA VAL A 12 1.35 -4.71 -0.85
C VAL A 12 1.67 -4.04 -2.18
N PRO A 13 1.55 -2.71 -2.27
CA PRO A 13 1.89 -2.00 -3.49
C PRO A 13 3.38 -2.09 -3.80
N VAL A 14 3.72 -2.14 -5.08
CA VAL A 14 5.10 -2.18 -5.57
C VAL A 14 5.29 -1.25 -6.77
N GLY A 15 6.54 -0.82 -6.99
CA GLY A 15 6.94 -0.08 -8.19
C GLY A 15 7.80 1.14 -7.89
N LYS A 16 8.23 1.80 -8.96
CA LYS A 16 9.15 2.96 -8.88
C LYS A 16 8.58 4.15 -8.11
N ALA A 17 7.26 4.28 -8.04
CA ALA A 17 6.57 5.35 -7.33
C ALA A 17 6.82 5.34 -5.80
N LEU A 18 7.29 4.22 -5.24
CA LEU A 18 7.63 4.10 -3.82
C LEU A 18 9.04 4.65 -3.49
N LEU A 19 9.91 4.83 -4.50
CA LEU A 19 11.28 5.26 -4.26
C LEU A 19 11.30 6.66 -3.64
N GLY A 20 12.00 6.80 -2.52
CA GLY A 20 12.10 8.07 -1.78
C GLY A 20 10.88 8.42 -0.90
N ARG A 21 9.91 7.50 -0.78
CA ARG A 21 8.77 7.60 0.13
C ARG A 21 9.04 6.83 1.42
N VAL A 22 8.42 7.26 2.51
CA VAL A 22 8.35 6.47 3.75
C VAL A 22 6.94 5.89 3.84
N VAL A 23 6.84 4.58 3.94
CA VAL A 23 5.59 3.83 3.96
C VAL A 23 5.55 2.86 5.15
N ASN A 24 4.34 2.48 5.58
CA ASN A 24 4.15 1.42 6.57
C ASN A 24 4.21 0.02 5.93
N THR A 25 3.96 -1.03 6.72
CA THR A 25 4.01 -2.44 6.28
C THR A 25 2.92 -2.83 5.28
N LEU A 26 1.85 -2.03 5.16
CA LEU A 26 0.80 -2.21 4.15
C LEU A 26 1.06 -1.36 2.89
N GLY A 27 2.17 -0.61 2.87
CA GLY A 27 2.56 0.27 1.76
C GLY A 27 1.84 1.62 1.73
N GLU A 28 1.18 2.01 2.83
CA GLU A 28 0.51 3.31 2.94
C GLU A 28 1.55 4.40 3.26
N PRO A 29 1.50 5.57 2.61
CA PRO A 29 2.44 6.66 2.86
C PRO A 29 2.25 7.27 4.25
N ILE A 30 3.35 7.43 4.99
CA ILE A 30 3.38 8.05 6.33
C ILE A 30 4.30 9.28 6.40
N ASP A 31 4.78 9.75 5.25
CA ASP A 31 5.71 10.87 5.14
C ASP A 31 5.05 12.25 4.95
N GLY A 32 3.73 12.32 4.93
CA GLY A 32 3.00 13.59 4.73
C GLY A 32 3.10 14.19 3.33
N LYS A 33 3.71 13.49 2.35
CA LYS A 33 3.88 13.98 0.97
C LYS A 33 2.67 13.71 0.06
N GLY A 34 1.51 13.41 0.63
CA GLY A 34 0.29 13.07 -0.10
C GLY A 34 0.27 11.62 -0.64
N PRO A 35 -0.71 11.27 -1.49
CA PRO A 35 -0.87 9.91 -2.02
C PRO A 35 0.29 9.48 -2.93
N ILE A 36 0.42 8.16 -3.13
CA ILE A 36 1.36 7.56 -4.10
C ILE A 36 0.52 7.00 -5.26
N GLU A 37 0.86 7.34 -6.51
CA GLU A 37 0.24 6.71 -7.67
C GLU A 37 0.76 5.28 -7.86
N LEU A 38 -0.03 4.32 -7.42
CA LEU A 38 0.30 2.90 -7.45
C LEU A 38 -0.43 2.21 -8.61
N ARG A 39 0.29 1.40 -9.39
CA ARG A 39 -0.27 0.65 -10.53
C ARG A 39 -0.31 -0.86 -10.32
N HIS A 40 0.48 -1.37 -9.37
CA HIS A 40 0.65 -2.80 -9.18
C HIS A 40 0.80 -3.12 -7.69
N SER A 41 0.22 -4.23 -7.27
CA SER A 41 0.39 -4.87 -5.97
C SER A 41 0.97 -6.27 -6.16
N ARG A 42 1.70 -6.77 -5.15
CA ARG A 42 2.27 -8.12 -5.13
C ARG A 42 2.10 -8.74 -3.75
N LEU A 43 2.03 -10.06 -3.74
CA LEU A 43 2.14 -10.91 -2.54
C LEU A 43 3.51 -10.74 -1.88
#